data_AF-B3FQV1-F1
#
_entry.id   AF-B3FQV1-F1
#
_cell.length_a   1.000
_cell.length_b   1.000
_cell.length_c   1.000
_cell.angle_alpha   90.00
_cell.angle_beta   90.00
_cell.angle_gamma   90.00
#
_symmetry.space_group_name_H-M   'P 1'
#
loop_
_entity.id
_entity.type
_entity.pdbx_description
1 polymer ?
#
loop_
_entity_poly.entity_id
_entity_poly.type
_entity_poly.pdbx_seq_one_letter_code
_entity_poly.pdbx_strand_id
1 'polypeptide(L)'
;VTLRGDYMYEFLDRLVNVALPRVRDFKGVNDKGFDGRGNYNMSIKEQIIFPEIKVDKINTLYGINMTFVTNSKSNEEAFSLLAAFGMPYRNQK
;
A
#
# COMPACT_ATOMS: atom_id res chain seq x y z
N VAL A 1 8.57 -10.98 -2.28
CA VAL A 1 8.92 -11.09 -0.84
C VAL A 1 7.61 -11.20 -0.06
N THR A 2 7.59 -11.92 1.06
CA THR A 2 6.43 -11.97 1.98
C THR A 2 6.87 -11.45 3.34
N LEU A 3 6.18 -10.44 3.85
CA LEU A 3 6.40 -9.87 5.19
C LEU A 3 5.39 -10.46 6.17
N ARG A 4 5.82 -10.77 7.39
CA ARG A 4 4.99 -11.33 8.46
C ARG A 4 5.41 -10.78 9.83
N GLY A 5 4.49 -10.76 10.79
CA GLY A 5 4.76 -10.27 12.15
C GLY A 5 5.12 -8.78 12.17
N ASP A 6 6.09 -8.41 13.01
CA ASP A 6 6.46 -7.00 13.25
C ASP A 6 6.89 -6.28 11.97
N TYR A 7 7.70 -6.93 11.12
CA TYR A 7 8.16 -6.36 9.85
C TYR A 7 7.02 -6.02 8.88
N MET A 8 5.89 -6.74 8.96
CA MET A 8 4.71 -6.44 8.14
C MET A 8 4.07 -5.13 8.59
N TYR A 9 3.90 -4.94 9.90
CA TYR A 9 3.30 -3.74 10.47
C TYR A 9 4.20 -2.52 10.30
N GLU A 10 5.51 -2.67 10.50
CA GLU A 10 6.48 -1.60 10.25
C GLU A 10 6.47 -1.16 8.77
N PHE A 11 6.40 -2.12 7.84
CA PHE A 11 6.30 -1.80 6.42
C PHE A 11 4.99 -1.08 6.09
N LEU A 12 3.86 -1.52 6.66
CA LEU A 12 2.56 -0.87 6.47
C LEU A 12 2.59 0.57 6.98
N ASP A 13 3.13 0.80 8.18
CA ASP A 13 3.29 2.14 8.76
C ASP A 13 4.15 3.04 7.85
N ARG A 14 5.33 2.56 7.44
CA ARG A 14 6.20 3.29 6.50
C ARG A 14 5.51 3.55 5.16
N LEU A 15 4.75 2.58 4.63
CA LEU A 15 4.03 2.74 3.39
C LEU A 15 3.01 3.87 3.50
N VAL A 16 2.16 3.83 4.52
CA VAL A 16 1.06 4.77 4.73
C VAL A 16 1.56 6.17 5.08
N ASN A 17 2.47 6.26 6.05
CA ASN A 17 2.87 7.55 6.63
C ASN A 17 4.04 8.22 5.90
N VAL A 18 4.85 7.46 5.15
CA VAL A 18 6.08 7.98 4.53
C VAL A 18 6.05 7.85 3.01
N ALA A 19 5.77 6.66 2.48
CA ALA A 19 5.93 6.39 1.06
C ALA A 19 4.77 6.92 0.19
N LEU A 20 3.51 6.66 0.58
CA LEU A 20 2.34 7.10 -0.19
C LEU A 20 2.23 8.63 -0.35
N PRO A 21 2.48 9.46 0.68
CA PRO A 21 2.48 10.92 0.53
C PRO A 21 3.53 11.45 -0.45
N ARG A 22 4.59 10.68 -0.73
CA ARG A 22 5.65 11.02 -1.69
C ARG A 22 5.32 10.66 -3.13
N VAL A 23 4.23 9.94 -3.37
CA VAL A 23 3.77 9.66 -4.73
C VAL A 23 3.38 10.97 -5.40
N ARG A 24 3.95 11.26 -6.58
CA ARG A 24 3.58 12.45 -7.35
C ARG A 24 2.11 12.39 -7.74
N ASP A 25 1.39 13.51 -7.57
CA ASP A 25 -0.05 13.63 -7.84
C ASP A 25 -0.91 12.60 -7.09
N PHE A 26 -0.53 12.27 -5.85
CA PHE A 26 -1.26 11.31 -5.03
C PHE A 26 -2.68 11.81 -4.74
N LYS A 27 -3.68 11.02 -5.12
CA LYS A 27 -5.11 11.29 -4.86
C LYS A 27 -5.75 10.24 -3.96
N GLY A 28 -4.93 9.49 -3.22
CA GLY A 28 -5.36 8.29 -2.52
C GLY A 28 -5.28 7.03 -3.37
N VAL A 29 -5.27 5.88 -2.70
CA VAL A 29 -5.30 4.57 -3.33
C VAL A 29 -6.72 4.19 -3.80
N ASN A 30 -6.77 3.32 -4.79
CA ASN A 30 -8.02 2.86 -5.39
C ASN A 30 -8.73 1.88 -4.46
N ASP A 31 -10.00 2.12 -4.18
CA ASP A 31 -10.89 1.24 -3.40
C ASP A 31 -11.32 -0.02 -4.17
N LYS A 32 -11.06 -0.10 -5.48
CA LYS A 32 -11.38 -1.27 -6.32
C LYS A 32 -10.33 -2.38 -6.32
N GLY A 33 -9.28 -2.26 -5.50
CA GLY A 33 -8.20 -3.25 -5.41
C GLY A 33 -8.58 -4.56 -4.70
N PHE A 34 -9.78 -4.65 -4.13
CA PHE A 34 -10.21 -5.83 -3.38
C PHE A 34 -10.68 -6.97 -4.28
N ASP A 35 -10.38 -8.21 -3.88
CA ASP A 35 -10.65 -9.42 -4.66
C ASP A 35 -12.01 -10.09 -4.36
N GLY A 36 -12.82 -9.53 -3.46
CA GLY A 36 -14.09 -10.13 -3.03
C GLY A 36 -13.97 -11.06 -1.82
N ARG A 37 -12.75 -11.36 -1.37
CA ARG A 37 -12.45 -12.26 -0.25
C ARG A 37 -11.65 -11.58 0.85
N GLY A 38 -11.71 -10.25 0.92
CA GLY A 38 -11.04 -9.47 1.95
C GLY A 38 -9.54 -9.28 1.74
N ASN A 39 -9.00 -9.60 0.55
CA ASN A 39 -7.62 -9.26 0.21
C ASN A 39 -7.59 -8.00 -0.65
N TYR A 40 -6.58 -7.17 -0.45
CA TYR A 40 -6.40 -5.92 -1.18
C TYR A 40 -5.14 -5.94 -2.02
N ASN A 41 -5.26 -5.66 -3.31
CA ASN A 41 -4.14 -5.59 -4.24
C ASN A 41 -3.93 -4.15 -4.67
N MET A 42 -2.67 -3.72 -4.69
CA MET A 42 -2.30 -2.41 -5.21
C MET A 42 -0.95 -2.45 -5.92
N SER A 43 -0.79 -1.51 -6.85
CA SER A 43 0.43 -1.35 -7.64
C SER A 43 0.94 0.07 -7.50
N ILE A 44 2.25 0.20 -7.33
CA ILE A 44 2.96 1.47 -7.28
C ILE A 44 3.88 1.50 -8.51
N LYS A 45 3.84 2.59 -9.27
CA LYS A 45 4.57 2.69 -10.52
C LYS A 45 6.08 2.81 -10.34
N GLU A 46 6.51 3.44 -9.25
CA GLU A 46 7.92 3.79 -9.04
C GLU A 46 8.32 3.49 -7.60
N GLN A 47 9.35 2.65 -7.43
CA GLN A 47 9.90 2.30 -6.12
C GLN A 47 10.61 3.45 -5.37
N ILE A 48 10.88 4.57 -6.03
CA ILE A 48 11.60 5.73 -5.45
C ILE A 48 10.80 6.49 -4.39
N ILE A 49 9.53 6.12 -4.19
CA ILE A 49 8.69 6.70 -3.14
C ILE A 49 9.20 6.35 -1.73
N PHE A 50 9.96 5.27 -1.61
CA PHE A 50 10.57 4.84 -0.36
C PHE A 50 11.88 5.62 -0.11
N PRO A 51 12.04 6.32 1.03
CA PRO A 51 13.25 7.10 1.35
C PRO A 51 14.54 6.28 1.37
N GLU A 52 14.44 4.98 1.62
CA GLU A 52 15.57 4.06 1.68
C GLU A 52 16.22 3.87 0.30
N ILE A 53 15.47 4.15 -0.77
CA ILE A 53 15.91 3.99 -2.14
C ILE A 53 16.70 5.22 -2.60
N LYS A 54 17.97 5.00 -2.95
CA LYS A 54 18.85 6.04 -3.52
C LYS A 54 18.64 6.13 -5.03
N VAL A 55 18.00 7.22 -5.47
CA VAL A 55 17.68 7.48 -6.88
C VAL A 55 18.94 7.47 -7.75
N ASP A 56 20.04 8.06 -7.26
CA ASP A 56 21.31 8.18 -7.99
C ASP A 56 21.98 6.83 -8.32
N LYS A 57 21.58 5.76 -7.63
CA LYS A 57 22.10 4.40 -7.83
C LYS A 57 21.18 3.53 -8.69
N ILE A 58 20.08 4.08 -9.20
CA ILE A 58 19.10 3.34 -9.99
C ILE A 58 19.23 3.74 -11.47
N ASN A 59 19.47 2.75 -12.32
CA ASN A 59 19.46 2.94 -13.77
C ASN A 59 18.05 2.88 -14.37
N THR A 60 17.12 2.13 -13.74
CA THR A 60 15.76 1.88 -14.25
C THR A 60 14.74 1.91 -13.13
N LEU A 61 13.65 2.65 -13.31
CA LEU A 61 12.52 2.64 -12.38
C LEU A 61 11.68 1.37 -12.59
N TYR A 62 11.44 0.64 -11.51
CA TYR A 62 10.49 -0.48 -11.52
C TYR A 62 9.25 -0.16 -10.68
N GLY A 63 8.15 -0.78 -11.10
CA GLY A 63 6.91 -0.82 -10.34
C GLY A 63 6.93 -1.94 -9.30
N ILE A 64 6.15 -1.74 -8.23
CA ILE A 64 5.98 -2.69 -7.15
C ILE A 64 4.50 -3.08 -7.08
N ASN A 65 4.23 -4.39 -7.08
CA ASN A 65 2.90 -4.92 -6.78
C ASN A 65 2.88 -5.45 -5.35
N MET A 66 1.83 -5.12 -4.62
CA MET A 66 1.64 -5.51 -3.22
C MET A 66 0.25 -6.08 -3.02
N THR A 67 0.16 -7.11 -2.19
CA THR A 67 -1.09 -7.76 -1.81
C THR A 67 -1.14 -7.84 -0.30
N PHE A 68 -2.19 -7.26 0.28
CA PHE A 68 -2.53 -7.38 1.68
C PHE A 68 -3.50 -8.54 1.83
N VAL A 69 -3.07 -9.57 2.54
CA VAL A 69 -3.90 -10.73 2.87
C VAL A 69 -4.44 -10.53 4.28
N THR A 70 -5.75 -10.56 4.43
CA THR A 70 -6.41 -10.40 5.74
C THR A 70 -7.28 -11.61 6.04
N ASN A 71 -7.70 -11.75 7.30
CA ASN A 71 -8.65 -12.79 7.71
C ASN A 71 -10.11 -12.38 7.50
N SER A 72 -10.35 -11.20 6.91
CA SER A 72 -11.68 -10.66 6.67
C SER A 72 -12.42 -11.53 5.65
N LYS A 73 -13.75 -11.63 5.77
CA LYS A 73 -14.57 -12.44 4.85
C LYS A 73 -15.19 -11.62 3.73
N SER A 74 -15.22 -10.29 3.89
CA SER A 74 -15.77 -9.36 2.91
C SER A 74 -14.79 -8.23 2.59
N ASN A 75 -15.03 -7.55 1.47
CA ASN A 75 -14.26 -6.37 1.08
C ASN A 75 -14.51 -5.19 2.03
N GLU A 76 -15.71 -5.08 2.59
CA GLU A 76 -16.11 -3.99 3.49
C GLU A 76 -15.35 -4.06 4.82
N GLU A 77 -15.21 -5.26 5.38
CA GLU A 77 -14.41 -5.52 6.57
C GLU A 77 -12.93 -5.18 6.33
N ALA A 78 -12.36 -5.68 5.23
CA ALA A 78 -10.96 -5.43 4.88
C ALA A 78 -10.69 -3.95 4.59
N PHE A 79 -11.62 -3.27 3.92
CA PHE A 79 -11.57 -1.84 3.67
C PHE A 79 -11.57 -1.05 4.98
N SER A 80 -12.50 -1.35 5.88
CA SER A 80 -12.61 -0.68 7.17
C SER A 80 -11.36 -0.90 8.03
N LEU A 81 -10.80 -2.12 8.00
CA LEU A 81 -9.56 -2.46 8.70
C LEU A 81 -8.38 -1.63 8.18
N LEU A 82 -8.14 -1.63 6.86
CA LEU A 82 -7.03 -0.89 6.26
C LEU A 82 -7.22 0.63 6.42
N ALA A 83 -8.46 1.12 6.34
CA ALA A 83 -8.78 2.52 6.61
C ALA A 83 -8.46 2.89 8.08
N ALA A 84 -8.76 2.01 9.04
CA ALA A 84 -8.39 2.21 10.45
C ALA A 84 -6.87 2.20 10.68
N PHE A 85 -6.10 1.48 9.86
CA PHE A 85 -4.64 1.57 9.82
C PHE A 85 -4.11 2.82 9.11
N GLY A 86 -4.99 3.74 8.68
CA GLY A 86 -4.62 5.00 8.06
C GLY A 86 -4.47 4.96 6.55
N MET A 87 -4.85 3.86 5.88
CA MET A 87 -4.73 3.74 4.43
C MET A 87 -5.53 4.85 3.71
N PRO A 88 -4.89 5.72 2.91
CA PRO A 88 -5.56 6.88 2.34
C PRO A 88 -6.31 6.51 1.05
N TYR A 89 -7.57 6.14 1.15
CA TYR A 89 -8.42 5.84 -0.02
C TYR A 89 -8.94 7.11 -0.70
N ARG A 90 -9.05 7.08 -2.03
CA ARG A 90 -9.52 8.22 -2.83
C ARG A 90 -10.95 8.68 -2.52
N ASN A 91 -11.80 7.80 -2.01
CA ASN A 91 -13.21 8.05 -1.73
C ASN A 91 -13.57 7.97 -0.24
N GLN A 92 -12.66 8.27 0.69
CA GLN A 92 -13.06 8.47 2.09
C GLN A 92 -14.01 9.68 2.16
N LYS A 93 -15.31 9.40 2.21
CA LYS A 93 -16.35 10.36 2.60
C LYS A 93 -16.50 10.36 4.11
#